data_AF-D0LE87-F1
#
_entry.id   AF-D0LE87-F1
#
_cell.length_a   1.000
_cell.length_b   1.000
_cell.length_c   1.000
_cell.angle_alpha   90.00
_cell.angle_beta   90.00
_cell.angle_gamma   90.00
#
_symmetry.space_group_name_H-M   'P 1'
#
loop_
_entity.id
_entity.type
_entity.pdbx_description
1 polymer ?
#
loop_
_entity_poly.entity_id
_entity_poly.type
_entity_poly.pdbx_seq_one_letter_code
_entity_poly.pdbx_strand_id
1 'polypeptide(L)'
;MTAHHMHHHHESHGNHPMSIVGFMLVLGGFVLAALWLISMASAHTGTAILCGLLMVAAFTGAVTIFTSLIHRNHHSPVVPDNTPDEAERYMRKYRG
;
A
#
# COMPACT_ATOMS: atom_id res chain seq x y z
N MET A 1 -29.90 18.58 28.72
CA MET A 1 -29.22 18.46 27.40
C MET A 1 -27.73 18.44 27.66
N THR A 2 -27.13 17.26 27.77
CA THR A 2 -25.69 17.08 28.00
C THR A 2 -25.02 16.87 26.65
N ALA A 3 -24.25 17.85 26.20
CA ALA A 3 -23.45 17.74 24.99
C ALA A 3 -22.31 16.74 25.22
N HIS A 4 -22.43 15.55 24.66
CA HIS A 4 -21.32 14.60 24.61
C HIS A 4 -20.28 15.14 23.62
N HIS A 5 -19.19 15.74 24.13
CA HIS A 5 -18.01 16.01 23.34
C HIS A 5 -17.42 14.68 22.85
N MET A 6 -17.61 14.37 21.57
CA MET A 6 -16.87 13.29 20.93
C MET A 6 -15.41 13.74 20.80
N HIS A 7 -14.53 13.19 21.64
CA HIS A 7 -13.09 13.25 21.40
C HIS A 7 -12.81 12.51 20.09
N HIS A 8 -12.52 13.26 19.02
CA HIS A 8 -11.94 12.67 17.82
C HIS A 8 -10.53 12.18 18.16
N HIS A 9 -10.42 10.91 18.52
CA HIS A 9 -9.13 10.25 18.70
C HIS A 9 -8.47 10.19 17.33
N HIS A 10 -7.44 11.01 17.13
CA HIS A 10 -6.63 10.97 15.92
C HIS A 10 -5.81 9.68 15.97
N GLU A 11 -6.36 8.59 15.44
CA GLU A 11 -5.59 7.37 15.22
C GLU A 11 -4.57 7.68 14.12
N SER A 12 -3.35 8.01 14.54
CA SER A 12 -2.18 8.07 13.66
C SER A 12 -1.89 6.66 13.16
N HIS A 13 -2.53 6.27 12.07
CA HIS A 13 -2.37 4.97 11.44
C HIS A 13 -0.89 4.77 11.04
N GLY A 14 -0.21 3.82 11.70
CA GLY A 14 1.23 3.54 11.53
C GLY A 14 1.67 3.01 10.16
N ASN A 15 0.77 2.96 9.18
CA ASN A 15 0.99 2.38 7.86
C ASN A 15 1.43 3.39 6.78
N HIS A 16 1.49 4.68 7.12
CA HIS A 16 1.87 5.74 6.19
C HIS A 16 3.33 5.67 5.65
N PRO A 17 4.37 5.34 6.45
CA PRO A 17 5.73 5.33 5.91
C PRO A 17 6.00 4.11 5.01
N MET A 18 5.38 2.97 5.30
CA MET A 18 5.61 1.74 4.54
C MET A 18 4.95 1.80 3.14
N SER A 19 3.78 2.44 3.02
CA SER A 19 3.13 2.64 1.72
C SER A 19 3.95 3.57 0.81
N ILE A 20 4.61 4.59 1.38
CA ILE A 20 5.54 5.46 0.66
C ILE A 20 6.74 4.66 0.15
N VAL A 21 7.32 3.79 0.97
CA VAL A 21 8.41 2.90 0.53
C VAL A 21 7.95 1.99 -0.60
N GLY A 22 6.77 1.38 -0.48
CA GLY A 22 6.17 0.57 -1.54
C GLY A 22 5.97 1.35 -2.84
N PHE A 23 5.49 2.60 -2.75
CA PHE A 23 5.33 3.48 -3.90
C PHE A 23 6.67 3.84 -4.58
N MET A 24 7.69 4.16 -3.79
CA MET A 24 9.03 4.45 -4.31
C MET A 24 9.67 3.23 -4.98
N LEU A 25 9.44 2.03 -4.44
CA LEU A 25 9.85 0.77 -5.08
C LEU A 25 9.19 0.58 -6.45
N VAL A 26 7.91 0.92 -6.59
CA VAL A 26 7.20 0.86 -7.89
C VAL A 26 7.82 1.85 -8.88
N LEU A 27 8.02 3.11 -8.48
CA LEU A 27 8.65 4.12 -9.35
C LEU A 27 10.07 3.72 -9.76
N GLY A 28 10.89 3.27 -8.79
CA GLY A 28 12.24 2.76 -9.05
C GLY A 28 12.22 1.53 -9.97
N GLY A 29 11.26 0.63 -9.78
CA GLY A 29 11.05 -0.53 -10.64
C GLY A 29 10.80 -0.15 -12.11
N PHE A 30 9.96 0.86 -12.37
CA PHE A 30 9.74 1.35 -13.73
C PHE A 30 10.97 2.00 -14.37
N VAL A 31 11.76 2.77 -13.59
CA VAL A 31 13.02 3.33 -14.08
C VAL A 31 14.01 2.21 -14.43
N LEU A 32 14.13 1.20 -13.58
CA LEU A 32 14.98 0.03 -13.82
C LEU A 32 14.50 -0.79 -15.02
N ALA A 33 13.19 -0.89 -15.23
CA ALA A 33 12.60 -1.54 -16.40
C ALA A 33 12.99 -0.82 -17.70
N ALA A 34 12.90 0.52 -17.72
CA ALA A 34 13.33 1.31 -18.87
C ALA A 34 14.83 1.14 -19.14
N LEU A 35 15.67 1.20 -18.10
CA LEU A 35 17.11 0.97 -18.23
C LEU A 35 17.45 -0.44 -18.70
N TRP A 36 16.69 -1.44 -18.25
CA TRP A 36 16.83 -2.82 -18.71
C TRP A 36 16.56 -2.96 -20.21
N LEU A 37 15.46 -2.37 -20.70
CA LEU A 37 15.09 -2.39 -22.12
C LEU A 37 16.13 -1.66 -22.99
N ILE A 38 16.62 -0.50 -22.55
CA ILE A 38 17.67 0.26 -23.25
C ILE A 38 18.99 -0.52 -23.27
N SER A 39 19.35 -1.17 -22.16
CA SER A 39 20.58 -1.97 -22.06
C SER A 39 20.52 -3.21 -22.95
N MET A 40 19.36 -3.87 -23.02
CA MET A 40 19.08 -4.95 -23.98
C MET A 40 19.23 -4.47 -25.43
N ALA A 41 18.62 -3.33 -25.77
CA ALA A 41 18.67 -2.77 -27.13
C ALA A 41 20.08 -2.35 -27.56
N SER A 42 20.93 -1.94 -26.61
CA SER A 42 22.30 -1.50 -26.86
C SER A 42 23.34 -2.61 -26.72
N ALA A 43 22.94 -3.88 -26.58
CA ALA A 43 23.82 -5.04 -26.39
C ALA A 43 24.75 -4.96 -25.15
N HIS A 44 24.35 -4.20 -24.12
CA HIS A 44 25.07 -4.11 -22.85
C HIS A 44 24.56 -5.19 -21.89
N THR A 45 24.94 -6.44 -22.13
CA THR A 45 24.38 -7.63 -21.46
C THR A 45 24.54 -7.60 -19.93
N GLY A 46 25.70 -7.16 -19.42
CA GLY A 46 25.94 -7.09 -17.97
C GLY A 46 25.00 -6.10 -17.26
N THR A 47 24.88 -4.89 -17.80
CA THR A 47 23.98 -3.86 -17.28
C THR A 47 22.52 -4.28 -17.41
N ALA A 48 22.16 -4.95 -18.52
CA ALA A 48 20.82 -5.50 -18.70
C ALA A 48 20.48 -6.51 -17.59
N ILE A 49 21.36 -7.50 -17.33
CA ILE A 49 21.11 -8.48 -16.27
C ILE A 49 20.93 -7.80 -14.91
N LEU A 50 21.81 -6.85 -14.57
CA LEU A 50 21.74 -6.12 -13.30
C LEU A 50 20.44 -5.32 -13.16
N CYS A 51 20.10 -4.51 -14.15
CA CYS A 51 18.86 -3.71 -14.13
C CYS A 51 17.62 -4.60 -14.08
N GLY A 52 17.62 -5.74 -14.80
CA GLY A 52 16.53 -6.71 -14.76
C GLY A 52 16.33 -7.33 -13.39
N LEU A 53 17.41 -7.75 -12.72
CA LEU A 53 17.34 -8.30 -11.36
C LEU A 53 16.84 -7.27 -10.34
N LEU A 54 17.36 -6.04 -10.41
CA LEU A 54 16.94 -4.96 -9.52
C LEU A 54 15.47 -4.57 -9.75
N MET A 55 15.02 -4.56 -11.01
CA MET A 55 13.62 -4.32 -11.37
C MET A 55 12.70 -5.37 -10.72
N VAL A 56 13.04 -6.67 -10.86
CA VAL A 56 12.25 -7.76 -10.27
C VAL A 56 12.20 -7.63 -8.75
N ALA A 57 13.35 -7.43 -8.11
CA ALA A 57 13.41 -7.25 -6.67
C ALA A 57 12.56 -6.06 -6.18
N ALA A 58 12.58 -4.94 -6.91
CA ALA A 58 11.81 -3.76 -6.59
C ALA A 58 10.30 -4.03 -6.66
N PHE A 59 9.82 -4.64 -7.75
CA PHE A 59 8.40 -4.97 -7.90
C PHE A 59 7.92 -6.03 -6.90
N THR A 60 8.69 -7.10 -6.68
CA THR A 60 8.33 -8.12 -5.69
C THR A 60 8.30 -7.55 -4.28
N GLY A 61 9.24 -6.67 -3.93
CA GLY A 61 9.25 -5.96 -2.66
C GLY A 61 8.02 -5.06 -2.49
N ALA A 62 7.68 -4.28 -3.52
CA ALA A 62 6.48 -3.43 -3.50
C ALA A 62 5.20 -4.25 -3.31
N VAL A 63 5.02 -5.34 -4.08
CA VAL A 63 3.85 -6.22 -3.96
C VAL A 63 3.74 -6.78 -2.54
N THR A 64 4.86 -7.26 -1.99
CA THR A 64 4.87 -7.83 -0.63
C THR A 64 4.47 -6.79 0.42
N ILE A 65 4.97 -5.56 0.31
CA ILE A 65 4.62 -4.45 1.19
C ILE A 65 3.12 -4.15 1.09
N PHE A 66 2.58 -3.95 -0.11
CA PHE A 66 1.17 -3.62 -0.29
C PHE A 66 0.24 -4.76 0.15
N THR A 67 0.57 -6.02 -0.15
CA THR A 67 -0.21 -7.17 0.31
C THR A 67 -0.17 -7.31 1.83
N SER A 68 0.97 -7.02 2.48
CA SER A 68 1.06 -7.00 3.94
C SER A 68 0.22 -5.89 4.56
N LEU A 69 0.26 -4.69 3.96
CA LEU A 69 -0.52 -3.53 4.38
C LEU A 69 -2.02 -3.79 4.26
N ILE A 70 -2.47 -4.37 3.14
CA ILE A 70 -3.87 -4.72 2.91
C ILE A 70 -4.36 -5.71 3.98
N HIS A 71 -3.62 -6.79 4.22
CA HIS A 71 -4.02 -7.79 5.22
C HIS A 71 -4.02 -7.24 6.65
N ARG A 72 -3.12 -6.31 6.99
CA ARG A 72 -3.04 -5.71 8.32
C ARG A 72 -4.05 -4.57 8.54
N ASN A 73 -4.54 -3.95 7.46
CA ASN A 73 -5.50 -2.84 7.52
C ASN A 73 -6.97 -3.28 7.67
N HIS A 74 -7.27 -4.57 7.82
CA HIS A 74 -8.61 -5.07 8.17
C HIS A 74 -9.15 -4.57 9.53
N HIS A 75 -8.45 -3.69 10.23
CA HIS A 75 -8.93 -3.03 11.44
C HIS A 75 -8.90 -1.49 11.34
N SER A 76 -8.97 -0.94 10.11
CA SER A 76 -9.03 0.51 9.91
C SER A 76 -10.47 1.02 10.03
N PRO A 77 -10.77 1.99 10.91
CA PRO A 77 -12.12 2.54 11.12
C PRO A 77 -12.74 3.25 9.90
N VAL A 78 -11.98 3.43 8.83
CA VAL A 78 -12.35 4.22 7.64
C VAL A 78 -12.86 3.32 6.50
N VAL A 79 -12.49 2.04 6.49
CA VAL A 79 -13.05 1.07 5.56
C VAL A 79 -14.06 0.25 6.34
N PRO A 80 -15.37 0.43 6.14
CA PRO A 80 -16.36 -0.46 6.73
C PRO A 80 -16.01 -1.86 6.26
N ASP A 81 -15.63 -2.75 7.18
CA ASP A 81 -15.57 -4.15 6.84
C ASP A 81 -17.01 -4.53 6.47
N ASN A 82 -17.23 -5.03 5.25
CA ASN A 82 -18.56 -5.42 4.78
C ASN A 82 -18.97 -6.76 5.40
N THR A 83 -18.84 -6.85 6.73
CA THR A 83 -19.31 -7.96 7.54
C THR A 83 -20.73 -7.65 8.02
N PRO A 84 -21.59 -8.67 8.20
CA PRO A 84 -22.96 -8.46 8.68
C PRO A 84 -23.01 -7.71 10.02
N ASP A 85 -22.04 -7.98 10.89
CA ASP A 85 -21.97 -7.43 12.25
C ASP A 85 -21.60 -5.93 12.25
N GLU A 86 -20.66 -5.51 11.39
CA GLU A 86 -20.34 -4.08 11.24
C GLU A 86 -21.49 -3.33 10.56
N ALA A 87 -22.14 -3.92 9.55
CA ALA A 87 -23.29 -3.31 8.90
C ALA A 87 -24.44 -3.05 9.90
N GLU A 88 -24.73 -4.00 10.79
CA GLU A 88 -25.74 -3.83 11.85
C GLU A 88 -25.32 -2.72 12.83
N ARG A 89 -24.03 -2.66 13.21
CA ARG A 89 -23.48 -1.60 14.08
C ARG A 89 -23.60 -0.21 13.45
N TYR A 90 -23.28 -0.08 12.16
CA TYR A 90 -23.42 1.16 11.41
C TYR A 90 -24.90 1.56 11.28
N MET A 91 -25.78 0.61 10.93
CA MET A 91 -27.22 0.87 10.81
C MET A 91 -27.83 1.31 12.14
N ARG A 92 -27.50 0.65 13.27
CA ARG A 92 -27.97 1.06 14.60
C ARG A 92 -27.48 2.45 15.01
N LYS A 93 -26.30 2.88 14.57
CA LYS A 93 -25.73 4.20 14.89
C LYS A 93 -26.38 5.35 14.10
N TYR A 94 -26.83 5.09 12.86
CA TYR A 94 -27.42 6.11 11.99
C TYR A 94 -28.95 6.04 11.87
N ARG A 95 -29.57 4.91 12.17
CA ARG A 95 -31.04 4.72 12.21
C ARG A 95 -31.62 4.87 13.61
N GLY A 96 -31.00 5.69 14.47
CA GLY A 96 -31.55 6.02 15.78
C GLY A 96 -33.04 6.38 15.71
#